data_AF-A0A382JW70-F1
#
_entry.id   AF-A0A382JW70-F1
#
_cell.length_a   1.000
_cell.length_b   1.000
_cell.length_c   1.000
_cell.angle_alpha   90.00
_cell.angle_beta   90.00
_cell.angle_gamma   90.00
#
_symmetry.space_group_name_H-M   'P 1'
#
loop_
_entity.id
_entity.type
_entity.pdbx_description
1 polymer ?
#
loop_
_entity_poly.entity_id
_entity_poly.type
_entity_poly.pdbx_seq_one_letter_code
_entity_poly.pdbx_strand_id
1 'polypeptide(L)'
;QTFDGLAASGGLWIGYFTLGFGLFLVISSVVFLRRPGSGSRWFSPDGATMASIAMLLTVLTHIVARSAPLTVSYSHGTGAYLALAAAAVATVGSVMALMVAPYSPLRPISRRIGWSRVLSASVALVVIGVGAISGWTFDERLSNQLTDEQQAEVARLQQEARDFPETAALNTLAVGRIHNTARLSSKIILDGVTEDGAGLGRLALVTGMIGAVFMLPAAGVFGHGDRWKWRWSAVTGGLGLGTLMVGMSWAASVMRVSPPLLVSGAGVLLTMCGGFFLFASSRPMLIEFHRKKVYDDDPSPEAEAVLAAE
;
A
#
# COMPACT_ATOMS: atom_id res chain seq x y z
N GLN A 1 11.83 18.69 3.20
CA GLN A 1 11.87 17.73 2.09
C GLN A 1 10.85 18.18 1.06
N THR A 2 11.19 18.20 -0.23
CA THR A 2 10.28 18.61 -1.30
C THR A 2 9.45 17.43 -1.77
N PHE A 3 8.17 17.65 -2.07
CA PHE A 3 7.27 16.65 -2.64
C PHE A 3 7.75 16.11 -4.00
N ASP A 4 8.53 16.92 -4.74
CA ASP A 4 9.13 16.52 -6.00
C ASP A 4 10.22 15.46 -5.80
N GLY A 5 9.97 14.27 -6.37
CA GLY A 5 10.91 13.15 -6.41
C GLY A 5 12.18 13.43 -7.22
N LEU A 6 12.18 14.48 -8.04
CA LEU A 6 13.24 14.81 -9.01
C LEU A 6 14.45 15.53 -8.41
N ALA A 7 14.35 16.02 -7.17
CA ALA A 7 15.49 16.64 -6.50
C ALA A 7 16.50 15.57 -6.06
N ALA A 8 17.75 15.69 -6.53
CA ALA A 8 18.87 14.83 -6.16
C ALA A 8 19.17 14.85 -4.64
N SER A 9 18.73 15.89 -3.93
CA SER A 9 18.96 16.11 -2.50
C SER A 9 17.99 15.38 -1.55
N GLY A 10 17.07 14.55 -2.06
CA GLY A 10 16.21 13.71 -1.21
C GLY A 10 14.72 13.74 -1.55
N GLY A 11 14.37 13.54 -2.82
CA GLY A 11 12.98 13.32 -3.24
C GLY A 11 12.37 12.06 -2.62
N LEU A 12 11.10 12.14 -2.22
CA LEU A 12 10.34 11.06 -1.58
C LEU A 12 9.73 10.13 -2.65
N TRP A 13 9.77 8.81 -2.46
CA TRP A 13 9.19 7.85 -3.44
C TRP A 13 7.68 8.02 -3.62
N ILE A 14 7.00 8.64 -2.64
CA ILE A 14 5.59 9.04 -2.75
C ILE A 14 5.35 9.91 -3.98
N GLY A 15 6.25 10.85 -4.31
CA GLY A 15 6.12 11.68 -5.51
C GLY A 15 6.14 10.86 -6.80
N TYR A 16 7.04 9.88 -6.90
CA TYR A 16 7.12 8.97 -8.05
C TYR A 16 5.90 8.06 -8.17
N PHE A 17 5.43 7.47 -7.06
CA PHE A 17 4.21 6.66 -7.09
C PHE A 17 2.98 7.50 -7.47
N THR A 18 2.87 8.72 -6.93
CA THR A 18 1.80 9.66 -7.29
C THR A 18 1.83 10.00 -8.78
N LEU A 19 3.01 10.29 -9.33
CA LEU A 19 3.18 10.55 -10.76
C LEU A 19 2.85 9.33 -11.61
N GLY A 20 3.27 8.13 -11.19
CA GLY A 20 2.96 6.87 -11.85
C GLY A 20 1.46 6.60 -11.92
N PHE A 21 0.74 6.77 -10.81
CA PHE A 21 -0.72 6.66 -10.79
C PHE A 21 -1.40 7.76 -11.62
N GLY A 22 -0.90 9.00 -11.56
CA GLY A 22 -1.41 10.10 -12.37
C GLY A 22 -1.31 9.80 -13.86
N LEU A 23 -0.14 9.36 -14.33
CA LEU A 23 0.06 8.95 -15.73
C LEU A 23 -0.84 7.77 -16.11
N PHE A 24 -0.96 6.78 -15.24
CA PHE A 24 -1.86 5.65 -15.45
C PHE A 24 -3.32 6.09 -15.62
N LEU A 25 -3.80 7.02 -14.81
CA LEU A 25 -5.17 7.56 -14.90
C LEU A 25 -5.39 8.37 -16.18
N VAL A 26 -4.39 9.14 -16.62
CA VAL A 26 -4.44 9.86 -17.91
C VAL A 26 -4.54 8.86 -19.07
N ILE A 27 -3.67 7.85 -19.09
CA ILE A 27 -3.70 6.78 -20.11
C ILE A 27 -5.05 6.05 -20.08
N SER A 28 -5.53 5.70 -18.88
CA SER A 28 -6.82 5.05 -18.68
C SER A 28 -7.96 5.87 -19.30
N SER A 29 -7.97 7.18 -19.05
CA SER A 29 -8.97 8.10 -19.61
C SER A 29 -8.90 8.15 -21.14
N VAL A 30 -7.70 8.24 -21.72
CA VAL A 30 -7.52 8.25 -23.19
C VAL A 30 -7.96 6.94 -23.82
N VAL A 31 -7.59 5.80 -23.23
CA VAL A 31 -7.98 4.47 -23.71
C VAL A 31 -9.49 4.29 -23.63
N PHE A 32 -10.10 4.69 -22.52
CA PHE A 32 -11.55 4.63 -22.33
C PHE A 32 -12.30 5.45 -23.38
N LEU A 33 -11.82 6.66 -23.70
CA LEU A 33 -12.43 7.53 -24.71
C LEU A 33 -12.24 7.00 -26.15
N ARG A 34 -11.05 6.51 -26.49
CA ARG A 34 -10.73 6.06 -27.86
C ARG A 34 -11.31 4.69 -28.20
N ARG A 35 -11.36 3.79 -27.21
CA ARG A 35 -11.62 2.37 -27.39
C ARG A 35 -12.52 1.86 -26.28
N PRO A 36 -13.73 2.42 -26.14
CA PRO A 36 -14.58 2.12 -25.00
C PRO A 36 -14.93 0.62 -25.00
N GLY A 37 -14.55 -0.08 -23.93
CA GLY A 37 -14.80 -1.52 -23.78
C GLY A 37 -13.87 -2.47 -24.55
N SER A 38 -12.90 -1.96 -25.31
CA SER A 38 -11.86 -2.78 -25.94
C SER A 38 -10.50 -2.42 -25.35
N GLY A 39 -9.84 -3.37 -24.68
CA GLY A 39 -8.53 -3.15 -24.07
C GLY A 39 -8.37 -3.85 -22.72
N SER A 40 -7.26 -3.56 -22.03
CA SER A 40 -7.01 -4.08 -20.69
C SER A 40 -8.04 -3.54 -19.69
N ARG A 41 -8.59 -4.42 -18.83
CA ARG A 41 -9.49 -4.01 -17.73
C ARG A 41 -8.83 -3.08 -16.71
N TRP A 42 -7.51 -2.99 -16.70
CA TRP A 42 -6.85 -2.01 -15.84
C TRP A 42 -7.22 -0.58 -16.23
N PHE A 43 -7.61 -0.37 -17.49
CA PHE A 43 -8.10 0.91 -18.01
C PHE A 43 -9.64 1.04 -18.02
N SER A 44 -10.38 0.13 -17.39
CA SER A 44 -11.83 0.27 -17.19
C SER A 44 -12.15 1.06 -15.91
N PRO A 45 -13.42 1.49 -15.72
CA PRO A 45 -13.80 2.35 -14.60
C PRO A 45 -13.46 1.78 -13.22
N ASP A 46 -13.48 0.46 -13.05
CA ASP A 46 -13.04 -0.24 -11.83
C ASP A 46 -11.52 -0.14 -11.62
N GLY A 47 -10.72 -0.38 -12.65
CA GLY A 47 -9.27 -0.19 -12.60
C GLY A 47 -8.88 1.27 -12.29
N ALA A 48 -9.55 2.24 -12.91
CA ALA A 48 -9.37 3.66 -12.62
C ALA A 48 -9.80 4.02 -11.18
N THR A 49 -10.89 3.45 -10.68
CA THR A 49 -11.32 3.63 -9.29
C THR A 49 -10.26 3.12 -8.32
N MET A 50 -9.72 1.93 -8.57
CA MET A 50 -8.68 1.35 -7.71
C MET A 50 -7.39 2.17 -7.72
N ALA A 51 -6.94 2.61 -8.90
CA ALA A 51 -5.74 3.42 -9.04
C ALA A 51 -5.89 4.82 -8.40
N SER A 52 -7.04 5.47 -8.56
CA SER A 52 -7.31 6.79 -7.96
C SER A 52 -7.37 6.75 -6.42
N ILE A 53 -8.01 5.73 -5.84
CA ILE A 53 -8.00 5.52 -4.39
C ILE A 53 -6.57 5.23 -3.90
N ALA A 54 -5.81 4.41 -4.64
CA ALA A 54 -4.43 4.12 -4.28
C ALA A 54 -3.54 5.37 -4.35
N MET A 55 -3.70 6.20 -5.39
CA MET A 55 -3.03 7.50 -5.49
C MET A 55 -3.37 8.41 -4.31
N LEU A 56 -4.65 8.50 -3.93
CA LEU A 56 -5.10 9.30 -2.80
C LEU A 56 -4.44 8.87 -1.48
N LEU A 57 -4.41 7.56 -1.20
CA LEU A 57 -3.75 7.03 0.00
C LEU A 57 -2.23 7.20 -0.04
N THR A 58 -1.62 7.17 -1.23
CA THR A 58 -0.19 7.43 -1.41
C THR A 58 0.14 8.89 -1.07
N VAL A 59 -0.65 9.85 -1.55
CA VAL A 59 -0.49 11.27 -1.21
C VAL A 59 -0.75 11.53 0.27
N LEU A 60 -1.79 10.92 0.85
CA LEU A 60 -2.09 11.02 2.28
C LEU A 60 -0.95 10.47 3.15
N THR A 61 -0.22 9.45 2.67
CA THR A 61 0.98 8.94 3.36
C THR A 61 2.01 10.07 3.54
N HIS A 62 2.20 10.95 2.56
CA HIS A 62 3.14 12.06 2.69
C HIS A 62 2.65 13.13 3.66
N ILE A 63 1.35 13.41 3.65
CA ILE A 63 0.76 14.48 4.47
C ILE A 63 0.71 14.06 5.95
N VAL A 64 0.35 12.81 6.21
CA VAL A 64 0.18 12.26 7.57
C VAL A 64 1.50 11.83 8.20
N ALA A 65 2.51 11.46 7.38
CA ALA A 65 3.83 11.09 7.89
C ALA A 65 4.39 12.21 8.77
N ARG A 66 4.71 11.86 10.02
CA ARG A 66 5.30 12.80 10.98
C ARG A 66 6.76 13.09 10.61
N SER A 67 7.15 14.36 10.71
CA SER A 67 8.55 14.77 10.60
C SER A 67 9.31 14.42 11.87
N ALA A 68 10.62 14.17 11.76
CA ALA A 68 11.47 13.91 12.92
C ALA A 68 11.45 15.12 13.90
N PRO A 69 11.46 14.90 15.22
CA PRO A 69 11.28 15.94 16.23
C PRO A 69 12.35 17.05 16.21
N LEU A 70 13.50 16.82 15.60
CA LEU A 70 14.59 17.80 15.46
C LEU A 70 14.53 18.60 14.14
N THR A 71 13.43 18.52 13.38
CA THR A 71 13.30 19.21 12.10
C THR A 71 12.92 20.69 12.32
N VAL A 72 13.86 21.60 12.06
CA VAL A 72 13.71 23.04 12.39
C VAL A 72 12.84 23.80 11.38
N SER A 73 12.78 23.37 10.12
CA SER A 73 11.98 24.01 9.07
C SER A 73 11.37 22.98 8.11
N TYR A 74 10.18 22.48 8.44
CA TYR A 74 9.43 21.56 7.60
C TYR A 74 8.19 22.22 6.99
N SER A 75 8.00 22.03 5.69
CA SER A 75 6.77 22.37 4.97
C SER A 75 6.53 21.29 3.93
N HIS A 76 5.28 20.82 3.82
CA HIS A 76 4.87 19.85 2.79
C HIS A 76 5.01 20.40 1.36
N GLY A 77 5.05 21.72 1.20
CA GLY A 77 5.04 22.39 -0.10
C GLY A 77 3.67 22.39 -0.77
N THR A 78 3.44 23.32 -1.68
CA THR A 78 2.17 23.46 -2.43
C THR A 78 1.86 22.25 -3.33
N GLY A 79 2.89 21.58 -3.85
CA GLY A 79 2.73 20.39 -4.70
C GLY A 79 2.00 19.23 -4.02
N ALA A 80 2.23 19.00 -2.72
CA ALA A 80 1.56 17.93 -1.98
C ALA A 80 0.04 18.17 -1.86
N TYR A 81 -0.36 19.43 -1.59
CA TYR A 81 -1.77 19.79 -1.51
C TYR A 81 -2.47 19.79 -2.87
N LEU A 82 -1.77 20.21 -3.93
CA LEU A 82 -2.28 20.10 -5.30
C LEU A 82 -2.48 18.63 -5.70
N ALA A 83 -1.53 17.76 -5.37
CA ALA A 83 -1.65 16.33 -5.60
C ALA A 83 -2.81 15.71 -4.80
N LEU A 84 -3.04 16.17 -3.56
CA LEU A 84 -4.17 15.73 -2.75
C LEU A 84 -5.50 16.11 -3.41
N ALA A 85 -5.63 17.36 -3.83
CA ALA A 85 -6.83 17.85 -4.51
C ALA A 85 -7.07 17.08 -5.82
N ALA A 86 -6.03 16.88 -6.63
CA ALA A 86 -6.12 16.12 -7.87
C ALA A 86 -6.50 14.65 -7.63
N ALA A 87 -5.91 13.99 -6.63
CA ALA A 87 -6.24 12.62 -6.27
C ALA A 87 -7.70 12.50 -5.77
N ALA A 88 -8.18 13.47 -4.99
CA ALA A 88 -9.57 13.51 -4.53
C ALA A 88 -10.55 13.68 -5.72
N VAL A 89 -10.27 14.62 -6.63
CA VAL A 89 -11.07 14.81 -7.85
C VAL A 89 -11.07 13.56 -8.71
N ALA A 90 -9.90 12.94 -8.93
CA ALA A 90 -9.77 11.69 -9.67
C ALA A 90 -10.57 10.55 -9.02
N THR A 91 -10.57 10.45 -7.69
CA THR A 91 -11.31 9.43 -6.94
C THR A 91 -12.82 9.63 -7.10
N VAL A 92 -13.31 10.87 -6.99
CA VAL A 92 -14.73 11.17 -7.21
C VAL A 92 -15.13 10.89 -8.66
N GLY A 93 -14.34 11.35 -9.63
CA GLY A 93 -14.61 11.16 -11.05
C GLY A 93 -14.61 9.69 -11.47
N SER A 94 -13.67 8.88 -10.95
CA SER A 94 -13.62 7.45 -11.23
C SER A 94 -14.79 6.68 -10.63
N VAL A 95 -15.22 7.02 -9.40
CA VAL A 95 -16.41 6.45 -8.76
C VAL A 95 -17.68 6.84 -9.52
N MET A 96 -17.80 8.08 -9.99
CA MET A 96 -18.92 8.49 -10.85
C MET A 96 -18.93 7.71 -12.17
N ALA A 97 -17.77 7.54 -12.81
CA ALA A 97 -17.65 6.72 -14.02
C ALA A 97 -18.06 5.27 -13.75
N LEU A 98 -17.65 4.70 -12.61
CA LEU A 98 -18.04 3.35 -12.16
C LEU A 98 -19.55 3.22 -11.95
N MET A 99 -20.23 4.29 -11.52
CA MET A 99 -21.68 4.29 -11.34
C MET A 99 -22.44 4.25 -12.67
N VAL A 100 -21.95 4.93 -13.71
CA VAL A 100 -22.65 5.02 -15.00
C VAL A 100 -22.20 3.92 -15.99
N ALA A 101 -21.09 3.24 -15.71
CA ALA A 101 -20.49 2.24 -16.58
C ALA A 101 -21.49 1.12 -17.00
N PRO A 102 -21.68 0.88 -18.31
CA PRO A 102 -22.56 -0.18 -18.82
C PRO A 102 -21.86 -1.55 -18.77
N TYR A 103 -21.55 -2.02 -17.57
CA TYR A 103 -20.87 -3.31 -17.33
C TYR A 103 -21.85 -4.35 -16.79
N SER A 104 -21.70 -5.58 -17.27
CA SER A 104 -22.51 -6.74 -16.90
C SER A 104 -21.61 -7.95 -16.63
N PRO A 105 -22.06 -8.89 -15.78
CA PRO A 105 -21.31 -10.10 -15.53
C PRO A 105 -21.31 -11.05 -16.73
N LEU A 106 -20.19 -11.76 -16.95
CA LEU A 106 -20.04 -12.77 -18.01
C LEU A 106 -20.86 -14.03 -17.76
N ARG A 107 -21.05 -14.38 -16.50
CA ARG A 107 -21.83 -15.54 -16.04
C ARG A 107 -22.71 -15.14 -14.86
N PRO A 108 -23.83 -15.83 -14.63
CA PRO A 108 -24.70 -15.55 -13.49
C PRO A 108 -23.90 -15.57 -12.19
N ILE A 109 -23.92 -14.46 -11.44
CA ILE A 109 -23.22 -14.38 -10.17
C ILE A 109 -24.00 -15.16 -9.14
N SER A 110 -23.27 -15.88 -8.27
CA SER A 110 -23.89 -16.54 -7.14
C SER A 110 -24.69 -15.55 -6.29
N ARG A 111 -25.94 -15.92 -6.00
CA ARG A 111 -26.76 -15.22 -5.01
C ARG A 111 -26.25 -15.45 -3.58
N ARG A 112 -25.38 -16.43 -3.35
CA ARG A 112 -24.83 -16.67 -2.01
C ARG A 112 -23.91 -15.52 -1.58
N ILE A 113 -23.86 -15.29 -0.27
CA ILE A 113 -22.88 -14.39 0.34
C ILE A 113 -21.49 -14.99 0.18
N GLY A 114 -20.55 -14.18 -0.31
CA GLY A 114 -19.14 -14.56 -0.44
C GLY A 114 -18.41 -14.56 0.90
N TRP A 115 -18.76 -15.45 1.83
CA TRP A 115 -18.18 -15.50 3.18
C TRP A 115 -16.66 -15.64 3.20
N SER A 116 -16.08 -16.33 2.22
CA SER A 116 -14.62 -16.42 2.07
C SER A 116 -13.97 -15.04 1.89
N ARG A 117 -14.63 -14.12 1.17
CA ARG A 117 -14.15 -12.75 0.95
C ARG A 117 -14.23 -11.91 2.22
N VAL A 118 -15.31 -12.08 2.98
CA VAL A 118 -15.46 -11.44 4.31
C VAL A 118 -14.38 -11.95 5.26
N LEU A 119 -14.16 -13.26 5.31
CA LEU A 119 -13.09 -13.86 6.11
C LEU A 119 -11.71 -13.32 5.71
N SER A 120 -11.40 -13.27 4.41
CA SER A 120 -10.14 -12.68 3.93
C SER A 120 -9.97 -11.22 4.34
N ALA A 121 -11.04 -10.43 4.30
CA ALA A 121 -11.00 -9.03 4.74
C ALA A 121 -10.81 -8.92 6.27
N SER A 122 -11.42 -9.80 7.06
CA SER A 122 -11.19 -9.87 8.51
C SER A 122 -9.74 -10.23 8.84
N VAL A 123 -9.18 -11.25 8.17
CA VAL A 123 -7.76 -11.62 8.31
C VAL A 123 -6.87 -10.45 7.92
N ALA A 124 -7.17 -9.77 6.81
CA ALA A 124 -6.42 -8.60 6.39
C ALA A 124 -6.44 -7.49 7.46
N LEU A 125 -7.60 -7.21 8.06
CA LEU A 125 -7.72 -6.22 9.13
C LEU A 125 -6.88 -6.58 10.35
N VAL A 126 -6.87 -7.86 10.77
CA VAL A 126 -6.02 -8.33 11.87
C VAL A 126 -4.54 -8.16 11.52
N VAL A 127 -4.13 -8.53 10.31
CA VAL A 127 -2.75 -8.39 9.85
C VAL A 127 -2.33 -6.91 9.80
N ILE A 128 -3.19 -6.01 9.34
CA ILE A 128 -2.96 -4.56 9.39
C ILE A 128 -2.85 -4.08 10.84
N GLY A 129 -3.70 -4.58 11.73
CA GLY A 129 -3.67 -4.24 13.15
C GLY A 129 -2.37 -4.62 13.84
N VAL A 130 -1.91 -5.86 13.63
CA VAL A 130 -0.59 -6.31 14.11
C VAL A 130 0.52 -5.49 13.46
N GLY A 131 0.41 -5.20 12.16
CA GLY A 131 1.35 -4.36 11.43
C GLY A 131 1.48 -2.95 11.99
N ALA A 132 0.36 -2.33 12.39
CA ALA A 132 0.36 -0.97 12.93
C ALA A 132 1.10 -0.87 14.26
N ILE A 133 0.94 -1.84 15.16
CA ILE A 133 1.61 -1.87 16.49
C ILE A 133 3.01 -2.51 16.46
N SER A 134 3.40 -3.12 15.33
CA SER A 134 4.75 -3.69 15.16
C SER A 134 5.77 -2.58 14.89
N GLY A 135 7.07 -2.88 15.00
CA GLY A 135 8.13 -1.94 14.59
C GLY A 135 8.03 -1.58 13.11
N TRP A 136 7.82 -0.30 12.80
CA TRP A 136 7.80 0.27 11.45
C TRP A 136 9.18 0.75 11.01
N THR A 137 9.96 1.25 11.95
CA THR A 137 11.32 1.72 11.72
C THR A 137 12.20 1.28 12.87
N PHE A 138 13.40 0.84 12.53
CA PHE A 138 14.44 0.49 13.48
C PHE A 138 15.61 1.44 13.31
N ASP A 139 15.99 2.14 14.38
CA ASP A 139 17.21 2.94 14.42
C ASP A 139 18.31 2.14 15.10
N GLU A 140 19.30 1.72 14.31
CA GLU A 140 20.48 0.98 14.74
C GLU A 140 21.73 1.87 14.75
N ARG A 141 21.62 3.20 14.63
CA ARG A 141 22.82 4.08 14.64
C ARG A 141 23.60 4.02 15.95
N LEU A 142 22.92 3.74 17.05
CA LEU A 142 23.53 3.54 18.37
C LEU A 142 23.99 2.09 18.58
N SER A 143 23.75 1.18 17.63
CA SER A 143 23.99 -0.26 17.77
C SER A 143 25.45 -0.67 17.94
N ASN A 144 26.38 0.25 17.69
CA ASN A 144 27.82 0.06 17.89
C ASN A 144 28.38 0.86 19.07
N GLN A 145 27.55 1.60 19.80
CA GLN A 145 28.00 2.34 20.98
C GLN A 145 27.95 1.41 22.19
N LEU A 146 29.13 0.96 22.61
CA LEU A 146 29.30 0.26 23.88
C LEU A 146 29.23 1.29 25.01
N THR A 147 28.55 0.93 26.10
CA THR A 147 28.63 1.68 27.36
C THR A 147 30.05 1.66 27.92
N ASP A 148 30.40 2.63 28.77
CA ASP A 148 31.74 2.73 29.36
C ASP A 148 32.13 1.44 30.11
N GLU A 149 31.17 0.79 30.77
CA GLU A 149 31.37 -0.50 31.45
C GLU A 149 31.68 -1.63 30.45
N GLN A 150 30.96 -1.69 29.33
CA GLN A 150 31.20 -2.69 28.29
C GLN A 150 32.54 -2.45 27.56
N GLN A 151 32.95 -1.19 27.38
CA GLN A 151 34.26 -0.85 26.82
C GLN A 151 35.40 -1.29 27.75
N ALA A 152 35.24 -1.06 29.06
CA ALA A 152 36.21 -1.51 30.06
C ALA A 152 36.32 -3.05 30.09
N GLU A 153 35.21 -3.76 29.97
CA GLU A 153 35.21 -5.23 29.96
C GLU A 153 35.82 -5.81 28.67
N VAL A 154 35.54 -5.21 27.50
CA VAL A 154 36.20 -5.59 26.25
C VAL A 154 37.71 -5.34 26.34
N ALA A 155 38.13 -4.22 26.91
CA ALA A 155 39.55 -3.93 27.13
C ALA A 155 40.21 -4.94 28.08
N ARG A 156 39.53 -5.32 29.17
CA ARG A 156 39.98 -6.37 30.10
C ARG A 156 40.17 -7.71 29.39
N LEU A 157 39.19 -8.15 28.62
CA LEU A 157 39.24 -9.42 27.87
C LEU A 157 40.31 -9.43 26.78
N GLN A 158 40.53 -8.29 26.12
CA GLN A 158 41.62 -8.13 25.15
C GLN A 158 43.00 -8.16 25.82
N GLN A 159 43.12 -7.59 27.02
CA GLN A 159 44.36 -7.64 27.79
C GLN A 159 44.64 -9.07 28.27
N GLU A 160 43.63 -9.76 28.82
CA GLU A 160 43.73 -11.15 29.24
C GLU A 160 44.13 -12.09 28.09
N ALA A 161 43.63 -11.85 26.87
CA ALA A 161 44.04 -12.60 25.68
C ALA A 161 45.47 -12.31 25.21
N ARG A 162 46.02 -11.12 25.52
CA ARG A 162 47.43 -10.79 25.24
C ARG A 162 48.36 -11.45 26.26
N ASP A 163 47.95 -11.45 27.53
CA ASP A 163 48.73 -11.99 28.63
C ASP A 163 48.70 -13.55 28.62
N PHE A 164 47.57 -14.14 28.21
CA PHE A 164 47.34 -15.59 28.15
C PHE A 164 46.79 -16.02 26.78
N PRO A 165 47.65 -16.40 25.82
CA PRO A 165 47.24 -16.75 24.46
C PRO A 165 46.21 -17.89 24.38
N GLU A 166 46.22 -18.83 25.33
CA GLU A 166 45.26 -19.93 25.43
C GLU A 166 43.81 -19.46 25.67
N THR A 167 43.60 -18.27 26.24
CA THR A 167 42.26 -17.72 26.51
C THR A 167 41.68 -16.94 25.33
N ALA A 168 42.49 -16.69 24.28
CA ALA A 168 42.11 -15.81 23.17
C ALA A 168 40.83 -16.26 22.44
N ALA A 169 40.62 -17.57 22.28
CA ALA A 169 39.43 -18.10 21.63
C ALA A 169 38.15 -17.84 22.44
N LEU A 170 38.19 -18.06 23.76
CA LEU A 170 37.05 -17.83 24.64
C LEU A 170 36.74 -16.33 24.80
N ASN A 171 37.77 -15.51 24.93
CA ASN A 171 37.62 -14.06 25.08
C ASN A 171 37.07 -13.42 23.80
N THR A 172 37.43 -13.93 22.62
CA THR A 172 36.83 -13.48 21.35
C THR A 172 35.33 -13.74 21.30
N LEU A 173 34.86 -14.90 21.79
CA LEU A 173 33.42 -15.20 21.89
C LEU A 173 32.71 -14.31 22.90
N ALA A 174 33.34 -14.02 24.05
CA ALA A 174 32.80 -13.13 25.07
C ALA A 174 32.66 -11.69 24.56
N VAL A 175 33.69 -11.16 23.90
CA VAL A 175 33.65 -9.85 23.22
C VAL A 175 32.54 -9.82 22.16
N GLY A 176 32.42 -10.88 21.35
CA GLY A 176 31.33 -11.02 20.39
C GLY A 176 29.94 -10.98 21.03
N ARG A 177 29.77 -11.61 22.19
CA ARG A 177 28.51 -11.56 22.96
C ARG A 177 28.23 -10.14 23.46
N ILE A 178 29.22 -9.45 24.02
CA ILE A 178 29.07 -8.06 24.52
C ILE A 178 28.59 -7.14 23.39
N HIS A 179 29.25 -7.20 22.23
CA HIS A 179 28.84 -6.42 21.05
C HIS A 179 27.42 -6.78 20.58
N ASN A 180 27.05 -8.06 20.58
CA ASN A 180 25.71 -8.47 20.16
C ASN A 180 24.61 -8.00 21.14
N THR A 181 24.90 -8.03 22.45
CA THR A 181 23.99 -7.52 23.49
C THR A 181 23.85 -6.00 23.42
N ALA A 182 24.96 -5.28 23.21
CA ALA A 182 24.93 -3.83 22.98
C ALA A 182 24.06 -3.48 21.77
N ARG A 183 24.25 -4.20 20.65
CA ARG A 183 23.46 -4.02 19.43
C ARG A 183 21.95 -4.17 19.63
N LEU A 184 21.52 -5.12 20.47
CA LEU A 184 20.11 -5.37 20.76
C LEU A 184 19.52 -4.35 21.75
N SER A 185 20.30 -3.93 22.74
CA SER A 185 19.84 -3.03 23.81
C SER A 185 19.77 -1.57 23.39
N SER A 186 20.61 -1.13 22.45
CA SER A 186 20.63 0.25 21.94
C SER A 186 19.75 0.46 20.70
N LYS A 187 18.96 -0.55 20.30
CA LYS A 187 18.07 -0.49 19.14
C LYS A 187 16.79 0.25 19.50
N ILE A 188 16.56 1.40 18.88
CA ILE A 188 15.31 2.15 19.07
C ILE A 188 14.27 1.59 18.09
N ILE A 189 13.17 1.08 18.63
CA ILE A 189 12.06 0.53 17.85
C ILE A 189 10.96 1.57 17.80
N LEU A 190 10.67 2.08 16.60
CA LEU A 190 9.58 3.01 16.36
C LEU A 190 8.43 2.26 15.72
N ASP A 191 7.29 2.20 16.38
CA ASP A 191 6.08 1.58 15.85
C ASP A 191 5.29 2.54 14.93
N GLY A 192 4.14 2.09 14.44
CA GLY A 192 3.29 2.87 13.54
C GLY A 192 2.21 3.70 14.23
N VAL A 193 2.10 3.64 15.57
CA VAL A 193 0.97 4.20 16.32
C VAL A 193 1.41 5.23 17.35
N THR A 194 2.53 5.03 18.02
CA THR A 194 3.13 5.96 18.99
C THR A 194 3.57 7.26 18.33
N GLU A 195 3.78 8.28 19.17
CA GLU A 195 4.06 9.63 18.70
C GLU A 195 5.48 9.79 18.14
N ASP A 196 6.38 8.91 18.56
CA ASP A 196 7.80 8.90 18.23
C ASP A 196 8.06 8.30 16.84
N GLY A 197 7.11 7.53 16.30
CA GLY A 197 7.18 6.91 14.98
C GLY A 197 6.54 7.73 13.86
N ALA A 198 6.59 7.20 12.63
CA ALA A 198 6.05 7.87 11.45
C ALA A 198 4.53 8.11 11.49
N GLY A 199 3.80 7.42 12.39
CA GLY A 199 2.34 7.54 12.56
C GLY A 199 1.50 6.88 11.45
N LEU A 200 2.14 6.22 10.48
CA LEU A 200 1.48 5.64 9.30
C LEU A 200 0.64 4.38 9.61
N GLY A 201 0.89 3.72 10.74
CA GLY A 201 0.08 2.60 11.21
C GLY A 201 -1.37 3.02 11.49
N ARG A 202 -1.59 4.26 11.96
CA ARG A 202 -2.95 4.81 12.15
C ARG A 202 -3.69 4.98 10.83
N LEU A 203 -3.02 5.51 9.80
CA LEU A 203 -3.60 5.65 8.47
C LEU A 203 -3.99 4.28 7.89
N ALA A 204 -3.08 3.30 7.95
CA ALA A 204 -3.31 1.94 7.48
C ALA A 204 -4.46 1.25 8.23
N LEU A 205 -4.56 1.44 9.55
CA LEU A 205 -5.67 0.92 10.36
C LEU A 205 -7.01 1.48 9.92
N VAL A 206 -7.11 2.81 9.77
CA VAL A 206 -8.35 3.47 9.35
C VAL A 206 -8.77 2.99 7.96
N THR A 207 -7.84 2.92 7.01
CA THR A 207 -8.15 2.45 5.65
C THR A 207 -8.50 0.97 5.62
N GLY A 208 -7.81 0.14 6.40
CA GLY A 208 -8.09 -1.27 6.57
C GLY A 208 -9.49 -1.52 7.15
N MET A 209 -9.90 -0.77 8.16
CA MET A 209 -11.25 -0.85 8.75
C MET A 209 -12.32 -0.46 7.73
N ILE A 210 -12.15 0.67 7.01
CA ILE A 210 -13.09 1.10 5.97
C ILE A 210 -13.18 0.04 4.87
N GLY A 211 -12.04 -0.53 4.44
CA GLY A 211 -11.98 -1.61 3.46
C GLY A 211 -12.72 -2.87 3.91
N ALA A 212 -12.55 -3.28 5.17
CA ALA A 212 -13.26 -4.41 5.75
C ALA A 212 -14.79 -4.18 5.81
N VAL A 213 -15.22 -2.97 6.17
CA VAL A 213 -16.65 -2.60 6.18
C VAL A 213 -17.23 -2.63 4.77
N PHE A 214 -16.53 -2.07 3.78
CA PHE A 214 -16.97 -2.07 2.38
C PHE A 214 -16.89 -3.44 1.71
N MET A 215 -16.15 -4.40 2.30
CA MET A 215 -16.22 -5.78 1.86
C MET A 215 -17.60 -6.41 2.12
N LEU A 216 -18.35 -5.98 3.14
CA LEU A 216 -19.68 -6.54 3.45
C LEU A 216 -20.67 -6.37 2.27
N PRO A 217 -20.91 -5.15 1.72
CA PRO A 217 -21.71 -5.00 0.52
C PRO A 217 -21.05 -5.64 -0.71
N ALA A 218 -19.72 -5.64 -0.82
CA ALA A 218 -19.00 -6.28 -1.93
C ALA A 218 -19.20 -7.81 -1.98
N ALA A 219 -19.33 -8.45 -0.81
CA ALA A 219 -19.59 -9.87 -0.65
C ALA A 219 -21.09 -10.24 -0.80
N GLY A 220 -21.98 -9.24 -0.83
CA GLY A 220 -23.42 -9.43 -1.00
C GLY A 220 -24.23 -9.54 0.29
N VAL A 221 -23.69 -9.10 1.44
CA VAL A 221 -24.39 -9.15 2.74
C VAL A 221 -25.64 -8.26 2.73
N PHE A 222 -25.57 -7.09 2.10
CA PHE A 222 -26.66 -6.10 2.05
C PHE A 222 -27.50 -6.16 0.77
N GLY A 223 -27.34 -7.19 -0.07
CA GLY A 223 -28.15 -7.33 -1.27
C GLY A 223 -27.49 -8.10 -2.41
N HIS A 224 -28.33 -8.48 -3.38
CA HIS A 224 -27.98 -9.42 -4.46
C HIS A 224 -27.72 -8.75 -5.80
N GLY A 225 -27.67 -7.42 -5.87
CA GLY A 225 -27.42 -6.71 -7.12
C GLY A 225 -26.00 -6.95 -7.63
N ASP A 226 -25.86 -7.55 -8.82
CA ASP A 226 -24.56 -7.85 -9.43
C ASP A 226 -23.69 -6.59 -9.58
N ARG A 227 -24.26 -5.52 -10.15
CA ARG A 227 -23.58 -4.21 -10.29
C ARG A 227 -23.23 -3.58 -8.93
N TRP A 228 -24.06 -3.81 -7.91
CA TRP A 228 -23.79 -3.30 -6.56
C TRP A 228 -22.56 -3.98 -5.95
N LYS A 229 -22.53 -5.32 -5.97
CA LYS A 229 -21.39 -6.10 -5.50
C LYS A 229 -20.10 -5.74 -6.27
N TRP A 230 -20.17 -5.50 -7.58
CA TRP A 230 -19.04 -5.07 -8.40
C TRP A 230 -18.49 -3.71 -7.98
N ARG A 231 -19.36 -2.70 -7.84
CA ARG A 231 -18.97 -1.34 -7.42
C ARG A 231 -18.21 -1.34 -6.08
N TRP A 232 -18.76 -2.02 -5.09
CA TRP A 232 -18.12 -2.13 -3.77
C TRP A 232 -16.84 -2.97 -3.79
N SER A 233 -16.75 -3.94 -4.70
CA SER A 233 -15.50 -4.68 -4.91
C SER A 233 -14.40 -3.80 -5.50
N ALA A 234 -14.74 -2.88 -6.41
CA ALA A 234 -13.76 -1.93 -6.96
C ALA A 234 -13.25 -0.97 -5.88
N VAL A 235 -14.16 -0.41 -5.07
CA VAL A 235 -13.80 0.48 -3.96
C VAL A 235 -12.94 -0.25 -2.91
N THR A 236 -13.36 -1.45 -2.49
CA THR A 236 -12.60 -2.28 -1.53
C THR A 236 -11.22 -2.66 -2.08
N GLY A 237 -11.16 -3.03 -3.36
CA GLY A 237 -9.91 -3.31 -4.05
C GLY A 237 -8.98 -2.10 -4.09
N GLY A 238 -9.51 -0.90 -4.30
CA GLY A 238 -8.77 0.36 -4.26
C GLY A 238 -8.23 0.69 -2.87
N LEU A 239 -9.03 0.50 -1.82
CA LEU A 239 -8.60 0.67 -0.43
C LEU A 239 -7.50 -0.33 -0.05
N GLY A 240 -7.60 -1.58 -0.49
CA GLY A 240 -6.56 -2.58 -0.32
C GLY A 240 -5.26 -2.20 -1.03
N LEU A 241 -5.35 -1.81 -2.30
CA LEU A 241 -4.19 -1.37 -3.09
C LEU A 241 -3.54 -0.12 -2.48
N GLY A 242 -4.34 0.86 -2.04
CA GLY A 242 -3.81 2.06 -1.41
C GLY A 242 -3.19 1.79 -0.05
N THR A 243 -3.75 0.89 0.77
CA THR A 243 -3.12 0.46 2.03
C THR A 243 -1.76 -0.22 1.79
N LEU A 244 -1.67 -1.04 0.74
CA LEU A 244 -0.39 -1.60 0.29
C LEU A 244 0.59 -0.48 -0.10
N MET A 245 0.12 0.54 -0.83
CA MET A 245 0.94 1.69 -1.22
C MET A 245 1.41 2.53 -0.02
N VAL A 246 0.68 2.60 1.10
CA VAL A 246 1.17 3.26 2.33
C VAL A 246 2.50 2.63 2.77
N GLY A 247 2.50 1.30 2.92
CA GLY A 247 3.70 0.56 3.34
C GLY A 247 4.81 0.61 2.29
N MET A 248 4.46 0.39 1.02
CA MET A 248 5.44 0.38 -0.08
C MET A 248 6.13 1.75 -0.26
N SER A 249 5.36 2.83 -0.18
CA SER A 249 5.89 4.18 -0.33
C SER A 249 6.81 4.56 0.83
N TRP A 250 6.46 4.13 2.05
CA TRP A 250 7.32 4.30 3.21
C TRP A 250 8.62 3.51 3.07
N ALA A 251 8.54 2.20 2.80
CA ALA A 251 9.70 1.34 2.63
C ALA A 251 10.66 1.88 1.56
N ALA A 252 10.14 2.25 0.39
CA ALA A 252 10.94 2.79 -0.70
C ALA A 252 11.62 4.12 -0.32
N SER A 253 10.89 5.00 0.38
CA SER A 253 11.44 6.28 0.86
C SER A 253 12.54 6.08 1.89
N VAL A 254 12.36 5.15 2.82
CA VAL A 254 13.37 4.77 3.82
C VAL A 254 14.62 4.22 3.12
N MET A 255 14.47 3.29 2.17
CA MET A 255 15.62 2.69 1.47
C MET A 255 16.45 3.68 0.66
N ARG A 256 15.87 4.81 0.21
CA ARG A 256 16.58 5.78 -0.64
C ARG A 256 17.26 6.89 0.14
N VAL A 257 16.62 7.41 1.19
CA VAL A 257 17.01 8.68 1.82
C VAL A 257 17.48 8.50 3.26
N SER A 258 17.35 7.29 3.83
CA SER A 258 17.71 7.10 5.23
C SER A 258 19.21 7.01 5.44
N PRO A 259 19.73 7.57 6.56
CA PRO A 259 21.07 7.31 7.00
C PRO A 259 21.34 5.80 7.12
N PRO A 260 22.61 5.36 6.95
CA PRO A 260 22.99 3.98 7.23
C PRO A 260 22.49 3.57 8.61
N LEU A 261 22.03 2.33 8.75
CA LEU A 261 21.51 1.75 10.00
C LEU A 261 20.10 2.21 10.42
N LEU A 262 19.35 2.93 9.57
CA LEU A 262 17.89 3.09 9.75
C LEU A 262 17.13 2.20 8.75
N VAL A 263 16.37 1.23 9.26
CA VAL A 263 15.80 0.13 8.47
C VAL A 263 14.28 0.06 8.63
N SER A 264 13.56 -0.29 7.55
CA SER A 264 12.11 -0.56 7.63
C SER A 264 11.82 -1.85 8.37
N GLY A 265 10.84 -1.83 9.28
CA GLY A 265 10.52 -2.97 10.11
C GLY A 265 9.37 -3.85 9.61
N ALA A 266 9.09 -4.90 10.38
CA ALA A 266 8.05 -5.89 10.07
C ALA A 266 6.64 -5.29 9.97
N GLY A 267 6.36 -4.19 10.67
CA GLY A 267 5.06 -3.52 10.60
C GLY A 267 4.70 -3.01 9.20
N VAL A 268 5.71 -2.57 8.44
CA VAL A 268 5.56 -2.14 7.05
C VAL A 268 5.17 -3.31 6.15
N LEU A 269 5.88 -4.44 6.30
CA LEU A 269 5.62 -5.66 5.54
C LEU A 269 4.21 -6.21 5.83
N LEU A 270 3.84 -6.30 7.11
CA LEU A 270 2.52 -6.79 7.51
C LEU A 270 1.41 -5.88 6.96
N THR A 271 1.61 -4.56 6.99
CA THR A 271 0.67 -3.61 6.38
C THR A 271 0.53 -3.84 4.87
N MET A 272 1.63 -4.07 4.16
CA MET A 272 1.61 -4.40 2.73
C MET A 272 0.86 -5.72 2.47
N CYS A 273 1.11 -6.76 3.27
CA CYS A 273 0.40 -8.04 3.16
C CYS A 273 -1.10 -7.89 3.42
N GLY A 274 -1.49 -7.12 4.45
CA GLY A 274 -2.88 -6.84 4.76
C GLY A 274 -3.58 -6.07 3.64
N GLY A 275 -2.95 -5.03 3.10
CA GLY A 275 -3.45 -4.32 1.92
C GLY A 275 -3.60 -5.25 0.70
N PHE A 276 -2.63 -6.12 0.47
CA PHE A 276 -2.69 -7.13 -0.59
C PHE A 276 -3.86 -8.10 -0.41
N PHE A 277 -4.11 -8.61 0.80
CA PHE A 277 -5.24 -9.51 1.05
C PHE A 277 -6.59 -8.84 0.79
N LEU A 278 -6.77 -7.57 1.20
CA LEU A 278 -7.98 -6.79 0.87
C LEU A 278 -8.14 -6.61 -0.64
N PHE A 279 -7.06 -6.29 -1.35
CA PHE A 279 -7.08 -6.19 -2.81
C PHE A 279 -7.41 -7.53 -3.48
N ALA A 280 -6.71 -8.60 -3.09
CA ALA A 280 -6.84 -9.93 -3.67
C ALA A 280 -8.25 -10.50 -3.48
N SER A 281 -8.88 -10.24 -2.33
CA SER A 281 -10.25 -10.67 -2.04
C SER A 281 -11.32 -9.99 -2.92
N SER A 282 -10.99 -8.86 -3.56
CA SER A 282 -11.89 -8.14 -4.47
C SER A 282 -11.74 -8.58 -5.94
N ARG A 283 -10.56 -9.09 -6.31
CA ARG A 283 -10.20 -9.46 -7.68
C ARG A 283 -11.14 -10.47 -8.36
N PRO A 284 -11.64 -11.55 -7.71
CA PRO A 284 -12.50 -12.52 -8.36
C PRO A 284 -13.79 -11.91 -8.90
N MET A 285 -14.38 -10.99 -8.15
CA MET A 285 -15.62 -10.31 -8.55
C MET A 285 -15.39 -9.35 -9.72
N LEU A 286 -14.25 -8.65 -9.73
CA LEU A 286 -13.93 -7.68 -10.78
C LEU A 286 -13.67 -8.36 -12.13
N ILE A 287 -13.11 -9.57 -12.13
CA ILE A 287 -12.84 -10.34 -13.36
C ILE A 287 -14.13 -10.74 -14.09
N GLU A 288 -15.22 -10.92 -13.36
CA GLU A 288 -16.50 -11.35 -13.96
C GLU A 288 -17.17 -10.24 -14.79
N PHE A 289 -16.81 -8.98 -14.62
CA PHE A 289 -17.52 -7.86 -15.24
C PHE A 289 -16.82 -7.39 -16.51
N HIS A 290 -17.58 -7.35 -17.60
CA HIS A 290 -17.14 -6.79 -18.87
C HIS A 290 -18.17 -5.77 -19.36
N ARG A 291 -17.73 -4.84 -20.22
CA ARG A 291 -18.65 -3.90 -20.87
C ARG A 291 -19.69 -4.70 -21.64
N LYS A 292 -20.96 -4.34 -21.51
CA LYS A 292 -22.06 -4.95 -22.28
C LYS A 292 -21.74 -4.78 -23.78
N LYS A 293 -21.70 -5.88 -24.53
CA LYS A 293 -21.71 -5.82 -25.99
C LYS A 293 -23.06 -5.27 -26.42
N VAL A 294 -23.05 -4.13 -27.08
CA VAL A 294 -24.21 -3.66 -27.86
C VAL A 294 -24.03 -4.35 -29.20
N TYR A 295 -24.91 -5.30 -29.51
CA TYR A 295 -25.02 -5.80 -30.87
C TYR A 295 -25.70 -4.69 -31.66
N ASP A 296 -25.20 -4.38 -32.86
CA ASP A 296 -25.99 -3.58 -33.78
C ASP A 296 -27.26 -4.38 -34.06
N ASP A 297 -28.42 -3.75 -33.85
CA ASP A 297 -29.72 -4.29 -34.25
C ASP A 297 -29.91 -4.16 -35.79
N ASP A 298 -28.90 -3.67 -36.51
CA ASP A 298 -28.88 -3.61 -37.97
C ASP A 298 -28.59 -5.02 -38.50
N PRO A 299 -29.57 -5.72 -39.10
CA PRO A 299 -29.27 -6.96 -39.79
C PRO A 299 -28.24 -6.64 -40.87
N SER A 300 -27.14 -7.40 -40.92
CA SER A 300 -26.29 -7.33 -42.11
C SER A 300 -27.16 -7.63 -43.33
N PRO A 301 -26.88 -7.06 -44.52
CA PRO A 301 -27.65 -7.36 -45.72
C PRO A 301 -27.71 -8.86 -46.04
N GLU A 302 -26.72 -9.64 -45.56
CA GLU A 302 -26.72 -11.11 -45.61
C GLU A 302 -27.79 -11.75 -44.69
N ALA A 303 -28.02 -11.19 -43.49
CA ALA A 303 -29.04 -11.65 -42.56
C ALA A 303 -30.46 -11.31 -43.05
N GLU A 304 -30.65 -10.13 -43.65
CA GLU A 304 -31.91 -9.77 -44.33
C GLU A 304 -32.20 -10.67 -45.53
N ALA A 305 -31.17 -11.00 -46.33
CA ALA A 305 -31.33 -11.89 -47.48
C ALA A 305 -31.72 -13.32 -47.08
N VAL A 306 -31.26 -13.81 -45.92
CA VAL A 306 -31.65 -15.13 -45.38
C VAL A 306 -33.06 -15.09 -44.80
N LEU A 307 -33.44 -14.03 -44.08
CA LEU A 307 -34.78 -13.85 -43.53
C LEU A 307 -35.85 -13.60 -44.61
N ALA A 308 -35.48 -12.99 -45.74
CA ALA A 308 -36.36 -12.79 -46.89
C ALA A 308 -36.50 -14.04 -47.78
N ALA A 309 -35.70 -15.09 -47.52
CA ALA A 309 -35.72 -16.36 -48.24
C ALA A 309 -36.46 -17.48 -47.48
N GLU A 310 -36.93 -17.22 -46.25
CA GLU A 310 -37.92 -18.04 -45.52
C GLU A 310 -39.35 -17.51 -45.74
#